data_AF-K1U3T3-F1
#
_entry.id   AF-K1U3T3-F1
#
_cell.length_a   1.000
_cell.length_b   1.000
_cell.length_c   1.000
_cell.angle_alpha   90.00
_cell.angle_beta   90.00
_cell.angle_gamma   90.00
#
_symmetry.space_group_name_H-M   'P 1'
#
loop_
_entity.id
_entity.type
_entity.pdbx_description
1 polymer ?
#
loop_
_entity_poly.entity_id
_entity_poly.type
_entity_poly.pdbx_seq_one_letter_code
_entity_poly.pdbx_strand_id
1 'polypeptide(L)'
;MVVNEVVDERTLRETYLTAFEIAVKKAQPWTVMNSYNRINGVYASENEWLQQKVLRKEWGFEGLIVTDVGASVDRIPGLKAGTDLEMPCSGDLNTNR
;
A
#
# COMPACT_ATOMS: atom_id res chain seq x y z
N MET A 1 -8.03 -11.30 -1.33
CA MET A 1 -7.29 -12.25 -2.20
C MET A 1 -6.15 -12.83 -1.37
N VAL A 2 -5.88 -14.14 -1.41
CA VAL A 2 -4.93 -14.81 -0.47
C VAL A 2 -3.55 -15.05 -1.11
N VAL A 3 -3.20 -14.32 -2.17
CA VAL A 3 -1.91 -14.49 -2.85
C VAL A 3 -0.82 -13.71 -2.12
N ASN A 4 0.32 -14.37 -1.91
CA ASN A 4 1.54 -13.76 -1.41
C ASN A 4 2.58 -13.70 -2.53
N GLU A 5 2.89 -12.49 -2.96
CA GLU A 5 3.95 -12.23 -3.92
C GLU A 5 5.29 -12.22 -3.20
N VAL A 6 6.13 -13.22 -3.49
CA VAL A 6 7.47 -13.35 -2.92
C VAL A 6 8.46 -12.82 -3.93
N VAL A 7 8.98 -11.62 -3.67
CA VAL A 7 9.81 -10.86 -4.61
C VAL A 7 10.95 -10.20 -3.84
N ASP A 8 12.17 -10.32 -4.33
CA ASP A 8 13.32 -9.66 -3.71
C ASP A 8 13.26 -8.13 -3.88
N GLU A 9 13.93 -7.39 -2.99
CA GLU A 9 13.87 -5.92 -3.00
C GLU A 9 14.41 -5.33 -4.31
N ARG A 10 15.44 -5.94 -4.92
CA ARG A 10 16.01 -5.41 -6.17
C ARG A 10 14.97 -5.48 -7.28
N THR A 11 14.31 -6.62 -7.46
CA THR A 11 13.25 -6.77 -8.46
C THR A 11 12.06 -5.85 -8.16
N LEU A 12 11.68 -5.67 -6.89
CA LEU A 12 10.68 -4.67 -6.50
C LEU A 12 11.07 -3.26 -6.97
N ARG A 13 12.29 -2.81 -6.65
CA ARG A 13 12.81 -1.46 -6.94
C ARG A 13 12.96 -1.19 -8.44
N GLU A 14 13.48 -2.17 -9.18
CA GLU A 14 13.87 -2.01 -10.58
C GLU A 14 12.73 -2.29 -11.58
N THR A 15 11.67 -2.99 -11.15
CA THR A 15 10.56 -3.36 -12.06
C THR A 15 9.22 -2.83 -11.56
N TYR A 16 8.75 -3.30 -10.40
CA TYR A 16 7.37 -3.05 -9.97
C TYR A 16 7.15 -1.65 -9.42
N LEU A 17 8.12 -1.13 -8.68
CA LEU A 17 8.03 0.16 -7.99
C LEU A 17 8.47 1.33 -8.87
N THR A 18 9.24 1.10 -9.93
CA THR A 18 9.86 2.15 -10.75
C THR A 18 8.83 3.11 -11.35
N ALA A 19 7.71 2.59 -11.87
CA ALA A 19 6.68 3.43 -12.44
C ALA A 19 6.01 4.35 -11.38
N PHE A 20 5.76 3.81 -10.18
CA PHE A 20 5.20 4.57 -9.07
C PHE A 20 6.17 5.63 -8.55
N GLU A 21 7.45 5.29 -8.44
CA GLU A 21 8.50 6.24 -8.05
C GLU A 21 8.53 7.44 -9.02
N ILE A 22 8.50 7.17 -10.32
CA ILE A 22 8.47 8.21 -11.36
C ILE A 22 7.22 9.08 -11.20
N ALA A 23 6.05 8.47 -11.04
CA ALA A 23 4.79 9.20 -10.90
C ALA A 23 4.78 10.10 -9.66
N VAL A 24 5.20 9.56 -8.50
CA VAL A 24 5.27 10.31 -7.24
C VAL A 24 6.24 11.48 -7.36
N LYS A 25 7.49 11.22 -7.77
CA LYS A 25 8.54 12.24 -7.82
C LYS A 25 8.29 13.33 -8.86
N LYS A 26 7.62 13.00 -9.97
CA LYS A 26 7.40 13.97 -11.07
C LYS A 26 6.06 14.68 -11.03
N ALA A 27 5.02 14.07 -10.46
CA ALA A 27 3.65 14.57 -10.60
C ALA A 27 2.88 14.73 -9.28
N GLN A 28 3.34 14.16 -8.15
CA GLN A 28 2.66 14.23 -6.85
C GLN A 28 1.15 13.96 -6.96
N PRO A 29 0.76 12.72 -7.30
CA PRO A 29 -0.65 12.37 -7.38
C PRO A 29 -1.33 12.59 -6.02
N TRP A 30 -2.60 12.98 -6.04
CA TRP A 30 -3.34 13.21 -4.79
C TRP A 30 -3.55 11.93 -3.99
N THR A 31 -3.66 10.80 -4.67
CA THR A 31 -3.91 9.51 -4.05
C THR A 31 -3.06 8.40 -4.65
N VAL A 32 -2.72 7.42 -3.82
CA VAL A 32 -2.15 6.12 -4.21
C VAL A 32 -3.04 5.03 -3.63
N MET A 33 -3.27 3.96 -4.39
CA MET A 33 -4.12 2.86 -3.96
C MET A 33 -3.29 1.63 -3.62
N ASN A 34 -3.51 1.06 -2.43
CA ASN A 34 -2.90 -0.20 -2.02
C ASN A 34 -3.56 -1.37 -2.77
N SER A 35 -2.75 -2.35 -3.20
CA SER A 35 -3.24 -3.58 -3.82
C SER A 35 -3.82 -4.58 -2.81
N TYR A 36 -4.54 -5.60 -3.29
CA TYR A 36 -5.13 -6.65 -2.44
C TYR A 36 -4.13 -7.65 -1.85
N ASN A 37 -3.00 -7.88 -2.52
CA ASN A 37 -2.12 -9.00 -2.25
C ASN A 37 -1.18 -8.73 -1.07
N ARG A 38 -0.55 -9.81 -0.58
CA ARG A 38 0.62 -9.70 0.29
C ARG A 38 1.87 -9.53 -0.56
N ILE A 39 2.83 -8.77 -0.06
CA ILE A 39 4.17 -8.63 -0.60
C ILE A 39 5.12 -9.09 0.51
N ASN A 40 5.83 -10.18 0.27
CA ASN A 40 6.74 -10.81 1.24
C ASN A 40 6.08 -11.06 2.61
N GLY A 41 4.83 -11.56 2.59
CA GLY A 41 4.09 -11.98 3.77
C GLY A 41 3.20 -10.92 4.42
N VAL A 42 3.29 -9.65 4.01
CA VAL A 42 2.52 -8.53 4.59
C VAL A 42 1.56 -7.96 3.56
N TYR A 43 0.28 -7.77 3.91
CA TYR A 43 -0.69 -7.12 3.03
C TYR A 43 -0.24 -5.72 2.66
N ALA A 44 -0.41 -5.31 1.41
CA ALA A 44 0.03 -3.98 0.96
C ALA A 44 -0.60 -2.86 1.79
N SER A 45 -1.87 -3.01 2.21
CA SER A 45 -2.59 -2.10 3.11
C SER A 45 -2.00 -1.98 4.52
N GLU A 46 -1.18 -2.93 4.95
CA GLU A 46 -0.57 -2.98 6.30
C GLU A 46 0.96 -2.88 6.24
N ASN A 47 1.53 -2.71 5.04
CA ASN A 47 2.96 -2.78 4.82
C ASN A 47 3.63 -1.42 5.08
N GLU A 48 4.12 -1.22 6.30
CA GLU A 48 4.82 0.00 6.72
C GLU A 48 6.08 0.28 5.88
N TRP A 49 6.82 -0.76 5.47
CA TRP A 49 7.98 -0.60 4.59
C TRP A 49 7.58 0.03 3.26
N LEU A 50 6.49 -0.44 2.66
CA LEU A 50 6.00 0.10 1.39
C LEU A 50 5.45 1.53 1.55
N GLN A 51 4.58 1.74 2.54
CA GLN A 51 3.83 2.98 2.69
C GLN A 51 4.65 4.10 3.35
N GLN A 52 5.31 3.82 4.48
CA GLN A 52 6.07 4.85 5.19
C GLN A 52 7.49 4.97 4.68
N LYS A 53 8.22 3.86 4.58
CA LYS A 53 9.65 3.92 4.23
C LYS A 53 9.83 4.29 2.76
N VAL A 54 9.31 3.49 1.85
CA VAL A 54 9.51 3.72 0.41
C VAL A 54 8.71 4.92 -0.08
N LEU A 55 7.38 4.86 0.03
CA LEU A 55 6.51 5.86 -0.59
C LEU A 55 6.64 7.26 0.06
N ARG A 56 6.54 7.37 1.38
CA ARG A 56 6.63 8.67 2.06
C ARG A 56 8.06 9.14 2.31
N LYS A 57 8.90 8.37 2.99
CA LYS A 57 10.24 8.83 3.43
C LYS A 57 11.25 8.91 2.28
N GLU A 58 11.30 7.91 1.41
CA GLU A 58 12.30 7.86 0.32
C GLU A 58 11.85 8.61 -0.93
N TRP A 59 10.56 8.57 -1.28
CA TRP A 59 10.05 9.24 -2.49
C TRP A 59 9.36 10.58 -2.24
N GLY A 60 9.04 10.91 -0.98
CA GLY A 60 8.41 12.19 -0.63
C GLY A 60 6.96 12.29 -1.06
N PHE A 61 6.18 11.21 -0.98
CA PHE A 61 4.74 11.26 -1.29
C PHE A 61 3.95 12.06 -0.25
N GLU A 62 3.22 13.08 -0.70
CA GLU A 62 2.46 13.99 0.16
C GLU A 62 0.94 13.72 0.17
N GLY A 63 0.46 12.85 -0.71
CA GLY A 63 -0.97 12.56 -0.86
C GLY A 63 -1.52 11.54 0.16
N LEU A 64 -2.72 11.05 -0.16
CA LEU A 64 -3.47 10.08 0.64
C LEU A 64 -3.29 8.65 0.10
N ILE A 65 -3.20 7.69 1.02
CA ILE A 65 -3.17 6.27 0.72
C ILE A 65 -4.58 5.70 0.92
N VAL A 66 -5.15 5.17 -0.15
CA VAL A 66 -6.50 4.60 -0.18
C VAL A 66 -6.39 3.08 -0.34
N THR A 67 -7.25 2.30 0.30
CA THR A 67 -7.32 0.86 0.01
C THR A 67 -8.00 0.63 -1.34
N ASP A 68 -7.59 -0.39 -2.09
CA ASP A 68 -8.50 -0.98 -3.07
C ASP A 68 -9.78 -1.46 -2.37
N VAL A 69 -10.87 -1.61 -3.11
CA VAL A 69 -12.23 -1.81 -2.61
C VAL A 69 -12.34 -3.13 -1.83
N GLY A 70 -12.30 -3.05 -0.50
CA GLY A 70 -12.31 -4.21 0.39
C GLY A 70 -10.96 -4.91 0.53
N ALA A 71 -9.85 -4.19 0.26
CA ALA A 71 -8.48 -4.66 0.50
C ALA A 71 -8.00 -4.46 1.94
N SER A 72 -8.74 -3.70 2.75
CA SER A 72 -8.53 -3.62 4.20
C SER A 72 -8.76 -5.00 4.84
N VAL A 73 -7.83 -5.44 5.70
CA VAL A 73 -7.89 -6.73 6.40
C VAL A 73 -7.96 -6.51 7.90
N ASP A 74 -7.01 -5.76 8.46
CA ASP A 74 -7.13 -5.17 9.79
C ASP A 74 -6.86 -3.67 9.75
N ARG A 75 -7.87 -2.91 10.21
CA ARG A 75 -7.82 -1.44 10.22
C ARG A 75 -6.73 -0.90 11.15
N ILE A 76 -6.44 -1.58 12.27
CA ILE A 76 -5.48 -1.06 13.25
C ILE A 76 -4.05 -1.12 12.69
N PRO A 77 -3.54 -2.24 12.16
CA PRO A 77 -2.27 -2.29 11.45
C PRO A 77 -2.25 -1.39 10.22
N GLY A 78 -3.33 -1.37 9.43
CA GLY A 78 -3.39 -0.52 8.23
C GLY A 78 -3.24 0.97 8.54
N LEU A 79 -3.95 1.46 9.56
CA LEU A 79 -3.82 2.85 10.01
C LEU A 79 -2.41 3.16 10.54
N LYS A 80 -1.80 2.23 11.30
CA LYS A 80 -0.42 2.40 11.79
C LYS A 80 0.61 2.40 10.65
N ALA A 81 0.38 1.62 9.60
CA ALA A 81 1.22 1.60 8.40
C ALA A 81 1.02 2.86 7.53
N GLY A 82 -0.05 3.63 7.74
CA GLY A 82 -0.32 4.90 7.07
C GLY A 82 -1.37 4.87 5.99
N THR A 83 -2.26 3.87 6.00
CA THR A 83 -3.45 3.89 5.16
C THR A 83 -4.41 4.94 5.71
N ASP A 84 -4.73 5.94 4.87
CA ASP A 84 -5.51 7.11 5.27
C ASP A 84 -7.02 6.88 5.08
N LEU A 85 -7.40 6.13 4.03
CA LEU A 85 -8.80 5.91 3.68
C LEU A 85 -9.09 4.46 3.35
N GLU A 86 -9.98 3.84 4.14
CA GLU A 86 -10.58 2.56 3.81
C GLU A 86 -11.76 2.75 2.85
N MET A 87 -11.77 1.98 1.77
CA MET A 87 -12.83 1.94 0.77
C MET A 87 -13.38 0.50 0.62
N PRO A 88 -14.68 0.32 0.33
CA PRO A 88 -15.68 1.35 0.05
C PRO A 88 -16.35 1.93 1.31
N CYS A 89 -16.32 1.18 2.41
CA CYS A 89 -16.85 1.57 3.70
C CYS A 89 -16.14 0.79 4.79
N SER A 90 -16.18 1.33 6.00
CA SER A 90 -15.80 0.61 7.21
C SER A 90 -17.00 -0.21 7.70
N GLY A 91 -16.76 -1.48 8.03
CA GLY A 91 -17.80 -2.40 8.50
C GLY A 91 -17.25 -3.82 8.66
N ASP A 92 -18.11 -4.78 8.96
CA ASP A 92 -17.72 -6.18 9.20
C ASP A 92 -17.25 -6.92 7.92
N LEU A 93 -17.52 -6.35 6.75
CA LEU A 93 -17.15 -6.92 5.45
C LEU A 93 -15.65 -7.14 5.27
N ASN A 94 -14.85 -6.32 5.96
CA ASN A 94 -13.39 -6.26 5.82
C ASN A 94 -12.66 -6.71 7.08
N THR A 95 -13.37 -7.14 8.14
CA THR A 95 -12.76 -7.54 9.41
C THR A 95 -12.58 -9.07 9.46
N ASN A 96 -11.41 -9.55 9.88
CA ASN A 96 -11.10 -10.98 10.11
C ASN A 96 -11.11 -11.89 8.85
N ARG A 97 -10.36 -11.52 7.79
CA ARG A 97 -10.13 -12.38 6.61
C ARG A 97 -8.79 -13.11 6.62
#